data_AF-A0A069D2F6-F1
#
_entry.id   AF-A0A069D2F6-F1
#
_cell.length_a   1.000
_cell.length_b   1.000
_cell.length_c   1.000
_cell.angle_alpha   90.00
_cell.angle_beta   90.00
_cell.angle_gamma   90.00
#
_symmetry.space_group_name_H-M   'P 1'
#
loop_
_entity.id
_entity.type
_entity.pdbx_description
1 polymer ?
#
loop_
_entity_poly.entity_id
_entity_poly.type
_entity_poly.pdbx_seq_one_letter_code
_entity_poly.pdbx_strand_id
1 'polypeptide(L)'
;MIFPVIDSGDVVGYVARHTWSKEEIDNYNRKAKRAGEYQIRRFNNSTQNDFVKLLYNYDAVIEDETDTVILVEGIFDVVAITRKLELYDNPHFVAVATFGKKVSQAQIYKLQTKGVRTVVLGFDGDAVSAIKQTATELSPYFEVFIADIADPTKDWQDLTDTDIFEIFSGRLRSPLEYKLSKLQE
;
A
#
# COMPACT_ATOMS: atom_id res chain seq x y z
N MET A 1 14.28 9.74 -7.73
CA MET A 1 13.65 8.73 -8.63
C MET A 1 12.24 9.19 -8.95
N ILE A 2 11.75 8.95 -10.17
CA ILE A 2 10.40 9.35 -10.62
C ILE A 2 9.70 8.10 -11.15
N PHE A 3 8.45 7.90 -10.72
CA PHE A 3 7.61 6.75 -11.07
C PHE A 3 6.34 7.24 -11.75
N PRO A 4 6.01 6.77 -12.96
CA PRO A 4 4.72 7.05 -13.57
C PRO A 4 3.60 6.33 -12.81
N VAL A 5 2.45 6.98 -12.71
CA VAL A 5 1.20 6.34 -12.29
C VAL A 5 0.38 6.10 -13.55
N ILE A 6 0.12 4.82 -13.83
CA ILE A 6 -0.63 4.39 -15.00
C ILE A 6 -2.02 3.95 -14.54
N ASP A 7 -3.03 4.40 -15.25
CA ASP A 7 -4.42 4.02 -15.03
C ASP A 7 -5.10 3.82 -16.37
N SER A 8 -5.47 2.57 -16.66
CA SER A 8 -6.13 2.16 -17.90
C SER A 8 -5.31 2.47 -19.16
N GLY A 9 -3.99 2.26 -19.09
CA GLY A 9 -3.02 2.49 -20.16
C GLY A 9 -2.47 3.90 -20.25
N ASP A 10 -3.08 4.87 -19.57
CA ASP A 10 -2.67 6.28 -19.62
C ASP A 10 -1.79 6.66 -18.42
N VAL A 11 -0.75 7.46 -18.68
CA VAL A 11 0.04 8.07 -17.60
C VAL A 11 -0.75 9.23 -17.01
N VAL A 12 -1.32 9.03 -15.84
CA VAL A 12 -2.22 9.98 -15.15
C VAL A 12 -1.56 10.77 -14.04
N GLY A 13 -0.27 10.54 -13.78
CA GLY A 13 0.50 11.28 -12.79
C GLY A 13 1.91 10.74 -12.59
N TYR A 14 2.66 11.39 -11.70
CA TYR A 14 3.99 10.95 -11.32
C TYR A 14 4.20 11.05 -9.82
N VAL A 15 4.94 10.09 -9.26
CA VAL A 15 5.45 10.16 -7.89
C VAL A 15 6.95 10.22 -7.92
N ALA A 16 7.52 11.26 -7.29
CA ALA A 16 8.95 11.42 -7.13
C ALA A 16 9.36 11.07 -5.69
N ARG A 17 10.40 10.24 -5.55
CA ARG A 17 11.08 9.96 -4.27
C ARG A 17 12.46 10.61 -4.26
N HIS A 18 12.75 11.37 -3.21
CA HIS A 18 14.07 11.93 -2.95
C HIS A 18 15.07 10.81 -2.63
N THR A 19 16.34 10.96 -3.04
CA THR A 19 17.36 9.91 -2.88
C THR A 19 17.94 9.81 -1.48
N TRP A 20 17.94 10.93 -0.74
CA TRP A 20 18.38 10.96 0.66
C TRP A 20 17.49 10.10 1.57
N SER A 21 18.10 9.57 2.62
CA SER A 21 17.43 8.89 3.72
C SER A 21 16.49 9.83 4.47
N LYS A 22 15.59 9.24 5.26
CA LYS A 22 14.68 10.00 6.15
C LYS A 22 15.47 10.86 7.14
N GLU A 23 16.53 10.31 7.72
CA GLU A 23 17.38 11.02 8.68
C GLU A 23 18.08 12.23 8.07
N GLU A 24 18.65 12.08 6.86
CA GLU A 24 19.28 13.19 6.14
C GLU A 24 18.28 14.31 5.84
N ILE A 25 17.08 13.95 5.38
CA ILE A 25 15.98 14.90 5.11
C ILE A 25 15.57 15.62 6.40
N ASP A 26 15.38 14.90 7.50
CA ASP A 26 14.96 15.48 8.78
C ASP A 26 16.06 16.40 9.35
N ASN A 27 17.33 16.03 9.21
CA ASN A 27 18.49 16.83 9.59
C ASN A 27 18.56 18.14 8.79
N TYR A 28 18.37 18.07 7.47
CA TYR A 28 18.29 19.24 6.61
C TYR A 28 17.11 20.13 6.99
N ASN A 29 15.91 19.56 7.10
CA ASN A 29 14.67 20.30 7.37
C ASN A 29 14.70 21.01 8.73
N ARG A 30 15.35 20.43 9.76
CA ARG A 30 15.55 21.11 11.05
C ARG A 30 16.39 22.39 10.92
N LYS A 31 17.41 22.38 10.05
CA LYS A 31 18.25 23.56 9.78
C LYS A 31 17.49 24.57 8.91
N ALA A 32 16.88 24.12 7.82
CA ALA A 32 16.11 24.95 6.90
C ALA A 32 15.00 25.71 7.63
N LYS A 33 14.25 25.03 8.51
CA LYS A 33 13.20 25.66 9.33
C LYS A 33 13.72 26.80 10.22
N ARG A 34 14.93 26.66 10.79
CA ARG A 34 15.54 27.71 11.62
C ARG A 34 16.05 28.89 10.79
N ALA A 35 16.45 28.63 9.54
CA ALA A 35 16.95 29.64 8.61
C ALA A 35 15.84 30.31 7.77
N GLY A 36 14.59 29.84 7.87
CA GLY A 36 13.49 30.30 7.01
C GLY A 36 13.59 29.79 5.56
N GLU A 37 14.36 28.73 5.33
CA GLU A 37 14.55 28.12 4.02
C GLU A 37 13.49 27.06 3.70
N TYR A 38 13.42 26.67 2.44
CA TYR A 38 12.49 25.66 1.96
C TYR A 38 12.79 24.28 2.57
N GLN A 39 11.75 23.61 3.08
CA GLN A 39 11.85 22.24 3.58
C GLN A 39 11.56 21.24 2.46
N ILE A 40 12.44 20.25 2.30
CA ILE A 40 12.29 19.19 1.30
C ILE A 40 11.35 18.09 1.79
N ARG A 41 10.61 17.50 0.85
CA ARG A 41 9.77 16.32 1.09
C ARG A 41 10.44 15.07 0.55
N ARG A 42 10.27 13.95 1.27
CA ARG A 42 10.76 12.64 0.82
C ARG A 42 10.01 12.14 -0.41
N PHE A 43 8.72 12.43 -0.49
CA PHE A 43 7.85 12.09 -1.61
C PHE A 43 7.12 13.33 -2.12
N ASN A 44 7.00 13.45 -3.44
CA ASN A 44 6.21 14.49 -4.10
C ASN A 44 5.39 13.87 -5.22
N ASN A 45 4.09 14.13 -5.22
CA ASN A 45 3.19 13.76 -6.30
C ASN A 45 3.10 14.92 -7.29
N SER A 46 2.86 14.62 -8.57
CA SER A 46 2.53 15.64 -9.55
C SER A 46 1.27 16.42 -9.14
N THR A 47 1.22 17.70 -9.52
CA THR A 47 0.10 18.58 -9.22
C THR A 47 -0.99 18.44 -10.29
N GLN A 48 -2.24 18.77 -9.94
CA GLN A 48 -3.42 18.73 -10.81
C GLN A 48 -4.02 17.34 -11.09
N ASN A 49 -3.59 16.30 -10.37
CA ASN A 49 -4.16 14.95 -10.47
C ASN A 49 -4.90 14.57 -9.17
N ASP A 50 -5.99 13.81 -9.28
CA ASP A 50 -6.78 13.34 -8.14
C ASP A 50 -6.26 11.98 -7.61
N PHE A 51 -5.08 12.01 -7.00
CA PHE A 51 -4.38 10.83 -6.47
C PHE A 51 -5.23 10.00 -5.48
N VAL A 52 -6.23 10.60 -4.84
CA VAL A 52 -7.14 9.90 -3.91
C VAL A 52 -8.00 8.85 -4.63
N LYS A 53 -8.19 9.00 -5.94
CA LYS A 53 -8.95 8.05 -6.78
C LYS A 53 -8.08 7.01 -7.49
N LEU A 54 -6.76 7.19 -7.46
CA LEU A 54 -5.82 6.35 -8.20
C LEU A 54 -5.31 5.19 -7.34
N LEU A 55 -4.96 4.08 -7.99
CA LEU A 55 -4.21 2.99 -7.40
C LEU A 55 -2.89 2.86 -8.17
N TYR A 56 -1.76 2.82 -7.47
CA TYR A 56 -0.50 2.47 -8.10
C TYR A 56 -0.52 0.99 -8.49
N ASN A 57 0.04 0.65 -9.65
CA ASN A 57 0.06 -0.70 -10.21
C ASN A 57 -1.33 -1.25 -10.55
N TYR A 58 -2.32 -0.39 -10.76
CA TYR A 58 -3.69 -0.79 -11.09
C TYR A 58 -3.77 -1.65 -12.36
N ASP A 59 -3.02 -1.29 -13.39
CA ASP A 59 -3.05 -1.98 -14.68
C ASP A 59 -2.46 -3.40 -14.64
N ALA A 60 -1.74 -3.75 -13.56
CA ALA A 60 -1.35 -5.14 -13.32
C ALA A 60 -2.54 -6.01 -12.90
N VAL A 61 -3.64 -5.41 -12.42
CA VAL A 61 -4.89 -6.13 -12.13
C VAL A 61 -5.61 -6.40 -13.46
N ILE A 62 -5.54 -7.65 -13.88
CA ILE A 62 -6.13 -8.13 -15.13
C ILE A 62 -7.61 -8.42 -14.88
N GLU A 63 -8.47 -7.87 -15.74
CA GLU A 63 -9.91 -8.01 -15.64
C GLU A 63 -10.34 -9.47 -15.76
N ASP A 64 -11.15 -9.91 -14.80
CA ASP A 64 -11.70 -11.28 -14.67
C ASP A 64 -10.65 -12.40 -14.52
N GLU A 65 -9.36 -12.05 -14.36
CA GLU A 65 -8.26 -13.01 -14.17
C GLU A 65 -7.58 -12.83 -12.81
N THR A 66 -7.33 -11.57 -12.41
CA THR A 66 -6.81 -11.24 -11.08
C THR A 66 -7.95 -11.24 -10.06
N ASP A 67 -7.97 -12.27 -9.21
CA ASP A 67 -9.02 -12.42 -8.22
C ASP A 67 -8.63 -11.91 -6.82
N THR A 68 -7.33 -11.83 -6.52
CA THR A 68 -6.81 -11.39 -5.22
C THR A 68 -5.86 -10.20 -5.35
N VAL A 69 -6.12 -9.15 -4.56
CA VAL A 69 -5.28 -7.94 -4.51
C VAL A 69 -4.69 -7.75 -3.11
N ILE A 70 -3.39 -7.47 -3.05
CA ILE A 70 -2.71 -7.03 -1.83
C ILE A 70 -2.68 -5.50 -1.84
N LEU A 71 -3.44 -4.86 -0.94
CA LEU A 71 -3.60 -3.41 -0.88
C LEU A 71 -2.67 -2.81 0.20
N VAL A 72 -1.73 -1.97 -0.21
CA VAL A 72 -0.71 -1.35 0.65
C VAL A 72 -0.73 0.19 0.59
N GLU A 73 0.03 0.87 1.46
CA GLU A 73 0.03 2.34 1.55
C GLU A 73 1.00 3.03 0.57
N GLY A 74 2.01 2.31 0.05
CA GLY A 74 3.10 2.92 -0.69
C GLY A 74 3.57 2.15 -1.93
N ILE A 75 4.05 2.90 -2.94
CA ILE A 75 4.65 2.35 -4.17
C ILE A 75 5.78 1.36 -3.85
N PHE A 76 6.60 1.68 -2.86
CA PHE A 76 7.77 0.86 -2.54
C PHE A 76 7.40 -0.45 -1.86
N ASP A 77 6.24 -0.51 -1.21
CA ASP A 77 5.72 -1.74 -0.63
C ASP A 77 5.21 -2.67 -1.73
N VAL A 78 4.55 -2.11 -2.76
CA VAL A 78 4.21 -2.86 -3.99
C VAL A 78 5.46 -3.45 -4.61
N VAL A 79 6.52 -2.65 -4.78
CA VAL A 79 7.79 -3.13 -5.36
C VAL A 79 8.42 -4.22 -4.49
N ALA A 80 8.42 -4.03 -3.17
CA ALA A 80 8.99 -5.01 -2.23
C ALA A 80 8.23 -6.33 -2.27
N ILE A 81 6.91 -6.30 -2.16
CA ILE A 81 6.04 -7.49 -2.18
C ILE A 81 6.16 -8.21 -3.53
N THR A 82 6.00 -7.48 -4.65
CA THR A 82 6.09 -8.05 -6.00
C THR A 82 7.41 -8.77 -6.21
N ARG A 83 8.54 -8.19 -5.75
CA ARG A 83 9.85 -8.82 -5.87
C ARG A 83 10.02 -10.04 -4.96
N LYS A 84 9.64 -9.93 -3.68
CA LYS A 84 9.89 -10.97 -2.68
C LYS A 84 8.95 -12.18 -2.80
N LEU A 85 7.76 -11.98 -3.37
CA LEU A 85 6.81 -13.04 -3.70
C LEU A 85 6.84 -13.45 -5.19
N GLU A 86 7.75 -12.88 -5.99
CA GLU A 86 7.91 -13.17 -7.42
C GLU A 86 6.60 -13.04 -8.23
N LEU A 87 5.82 -11.97 -7.99
CA LEU A 87 4.47 -11.81 -8.58
C LEU A 87 4.46 -11.30 -10.03
N TYR A 88 5.61 -11.11 -10.70
CA TYR A 88 5.68 -10.45 -12.00
C TYR A 88 4.84 -11.12 -13.09
N ASP A 89 4.80 -12.46 -13.09
CA ASP A 89 4.05 -13.26 -14.07
C ASP A 89 2.84 -13.97 -13.41
N ASN A 90 2.42 -13.51 -12.22
CA ASN A 90 1.29 -14.10 -11.51
C ASN A 90 0.00 -13.36 -11.87
N PRO A 91 -0.93 -13.97 -12.61
CA PRO A 91 -2.13 -13.28 -13.02
C PRO A 91 -3.21 -13.19 -11.93
N HIS A 92 -3.11 -14.00 -10.87
CA HIS A 92 -4.14 -14.13 -9.83
C HIS A 92 -3.90 -13.24 -8.62
N PHE A 93 -2.63 -12.88 -8.35
CA PHE A 93 -2.22 -12.10 -7.19
C PHE A 93 -1.44 -10.86 -7.59
N VAL A 94 -1.98 -9.69 -7.26
CA VAL A 94 -1.36 -8.40 -7.60
C VAL A 94 -1.29 -7.50 -6.38
N ALA A 95 -0.11 -6.91 -6.15
CA ALA A 95 0.03 -5.84 -5.16
C ALA A 95 -0.28 -4.47 -5.78
N VAL A 96 -1.11 -3.67 -5.11
CA VAL A 96 -1.44 -2.29 -5.51
C VAL A 96 -1.33 -1.36 -4.30
N ALA A 97 -1.01 -0.09 -4.54
CA ALA A 97 -0.94 0.90 -3.46
C ALA A 97 -1.98 2.00 -3.61
N THR A 98 -2.51 2.47 -2.49
CA THR A 98 -3.15 3.77 -2.42
C THR A 98 -2.10 4.89 -2.42
N PHE A 99 -2.53 6.14 -2.56
CA PHE A 99 -1.67 7.32 -2.37
C PHE A 99 -1.99 8.07 -1.07
N GLY A 100 -2.50 7.35 -0.07
CA GLY A 100 -2.87 7.88 1.23
C GLY A 100 -3.53 6.82 2.11
N LYS A 101 -3.68 7.12 3.40
CA LYS A 101 -4.13 6.17 4.44
C LYS A 101 -5.58 5.67 4.34
N LYS A 102 -6.35 6.19 3.37
CA LYS A 102 -7.77 5.87 3.21
C LYS A 102 -8.02 5.34 1.82
N VAL A 103 -8.93 4.38 1.73
CA VAL A 103 -9.41 3.85 0.46
C VAL A 103 -10.66 4.63 0.05
N SER A 104 -10.67 5.18 -1.16
CA SER A 104 -11.82 5.91 -1.69
C SER A 104 -12.82 4.99 -2.40
N GLN A 105 -14.07 5.43 -2.52
CA GLN A 105 -15.10 4.69 -3.27
C GLN A 105 -14.70 4.48 -4.74
N ALA A 106 -13.94 5.39 -5.33
CA ALA A 106 -13.44 5.23 -6.70
C ALA A 106 -12.43 4.07 -6.80
N GLN A 107 -11.55 3.91 -5.81
CA GLN A 107 -10.60 2.81 -5.76
C GLN A 107 -11.30 1.47 -5.54
N ILE A 108 -12.31 1.43 -4.66
CA ILE A 108 -13.16 0.25 -4.46
C ILE A 108 -13.84 -0.14 -5.78
N TYR A 109 -14.51 0.82 -6.43
CA TYR A 109 -15.19 0.60 -7.70
C TYR A 109 -14.24 0.06 -8.78
N LYS A 110 -13.04 0.63 -8.91
CA LYS A 110 -12.01 0.15 -9.84
C LYS A 110 -11.68 -1.33 -9.64
N LEU A 111 -11.45 -1.76 -8.40
CA LEU A 111 -11.16 -3.17 -8.10
C LEU A 111 -12.36 -4.06 -8.40
N GLN A 112 -13.58 -3.63 -8.06
CA GLN A 112 -14.81 -4.37 -8.39
C GLN A 112 -14.99 -4.53 -9.90
N THR A 113 -14.74 -3.48 -10.70
CA THR A 113 -14.86 -3.54 -12.15
C THR A 113 -13.84 -4.48 -12.80
N LYS A 114 -12.74 -4.81 -12.11
CA LYS A 114 -11.76 -5.79 -12.56
C LYS A 114 -12.11 -7.23 -12.16
N GLY A 115 -13.19 -7.45 -11.41
CA GLY A 115 -13.57 -8.78 -10.94
C GLY A 115 -12.81 -9.25 -9.70
N VAL A 116 -12.11 -8.35 -9.00
CA VAL A 116 -11.40 -8.68 -7.75
C VAL A 116 -12.40 -9.17 -6.70
N ARG A 117 -12.11 -10.32 -6.10
CA ARG A 117 -12.96 -10.95 -5.07
C ARG A 117 -12.39 -10.79 -3.68
N THR A 118 -11.07 -10.85 -3.56
CA THR A 118 -10.36 -10.89 -2.28
C THR A 118 -9.38 -9.72 -2.17
N VAL A 119 -9.41 -9.02 -1.04
CA VAL A 119 -8.46 -7.96 -0.71
C VAL A 119 -7.70 -8.35 0.56
N VAL A 120 -6.38 -8.45 0.44
CA VAL A 120 -5.45 -8.59 1.56
C VAL A 120 -4.93 -7.21 1.93
N LEU A 121 -5.31 -6.70 3.09
CA LEU A 121 -4.80 -5.44 3.63
C LEU A 121 -3.39 -5.64 4.17
N GLY A 122 -2.42 -5.00 3.53
CA GLY A 122 -1.02 -4.95 3.94
C GLY A 122 -0.60 -3.55 4.35
N PHE A 123 -1.29 -2.93 5.30
CA PHE A 123 -0.86 -1.63 5.84
C PHE A 123 0.19 -1.83 6.93
N ASP A 124 0.94 -0.77 7.23
CA ASP A 124 1.99 -0.78 8.25
C ASP A 124 1.45 -1.21 9.62
N GLY A 125 2.27 -1.91 10.41
CA GLY A 125 1.84 -2.51 11.68
C GLY A 125 1.42 -1.50 12.76
N ASP A 126 1.85 -0.24 12.67
CA ASP A 126 1.46 0.83 13.58
C ASP A 126 0.06 1.42 13.29
N ALA A 127 -0.56 1.04 12.16
CA ALA A 127 -1.81 1.63 11.66
C ALA A 127 -3.09 0.89 12.11
N VAL A 128 -3.10 0.27 13.31
CA VAL A 128 -4.20 -0.61 13.78
C VAL A 128 -5.60 -0.02 13.60
N SER A 129 -5.82 1.25 13.95
CA SER A 129 -7.14 1.89 13.79
C SER A 129 -7.53 2.06 12.32
N ALA A 130 -6.57 2.39 11.45
CA ALA A 130 -6.81 2.55 10.02
C ALA A 130 -7.08 1.20 9.35
N ILE A 131 -6.37 0.14 9.76
CA ILE A 131 -6.60 -1.24 9.31
C ILE A 131 -8.03 -1.67 9.66
N LYS A 132 -8.45 -1.50 10.92
CA LYS A 132 -9.81 -1.87 11.36
C LYS A 132 -10.89 -1.12 10.59
N GLN A 133 -10.70 0.19 10.37
CA GLN A 133 -11.63 1.00 9.61
C GLN A 133 -11.70 0.55 8.15
N THR A 134 -10.57 0.44 7.49
CA THR A 134 -10.48 0.05 6.08
C THR A 134 -11.04 -1.35 5.85
N ALA A 135 -10.73 -2.31 6.72
CA ALA A 135 -11.30 -3.65 6.66
C ALA A 135 -12.83 -3.61 6.72
N THR A 136 -13.39 -2.80 7.63
CA THR A 136 -14.85 -2.64 7.75
C THR A 136 -15.46 -2.00 6.51
N GLU A 137 -14.79 -1.01 5.90
CA GLU A 137 -15.24 -0.33 4.68
C GLU A 137 -15.22 -1.25 3.44
N LEU A 138 -14.29 -2.20 3.38
CA LEU A 138 -14.11 -3.12 2.25
C LEU A 138 -14.96 -4.40 2.35
N SER A 139 -15.26 -4.89 3.55
CA SER A 139 -16.01 -6.15 3.76
C SER A 139 -17.36 -6.25 3.05
N PRO A 140 -18.12 -5.17 2.78
CA PRO A 140 -19.35 -5.27 1.98
C PRO A 140 -19.11 -5.63 0.50
N TYR A 141 -17.89 -5.45 0.01
CA TYR A 141 -17.55 -5.54 -1.41
C TYR A 141 -16.61 -6.71 -1.74
N PHE A 142 -15.78 -7.12 -0.78
CA PHE A 142 -14.72 -8.12 -0.96
C PHE A 142 -14.65 -9.09 0.22
N GLU A 143 -14.08 -10.27 -0.02
CA GLU A 143 -13.50 -11.06 1.06
C GLU A 143 -12.22 -10.35 1.54
N VAL A 144 -12.14 -10.04 2.83
CA VAL A 144 -11.04 -9.24 3.38
C VAL A 144 -10.18 -10.08 4.30
N PHE A 145 -8.86 -10.06 4.07
CA PHE A 145 -7.86 -10.55 5.00
C PHE A 145 -6.91 -9.43 5.38
N ILE A 146 -6.23 -9.59 6.51
CA ILE A 146 -5.24 -8.64 7.02
C ILE A 146 -3.92 -9.39 7.17
N ALA A 147 -2.90 -8.90 6.47
CA ALA A 147 -1.53 -9.34 6.61
C ALA A 147 -0.92 -8.68 7.86
N ASP A 148 -1.00 -9.37 9.00
CA ASP A 148 -0.59 -8.84 10.31
C ASP A 148 0.95 -8.83 10.46
N ILE A 149 1.55 -7.65 10.23
CA ILE A 149 2.97 -7.39 10.51
C ILE A 149 3.15 -7.29 12.03
N ALA A 150 3.85 -8.26 12.63
CA ALA A 150 3.98 -8.35 14.08
C ALA A 150 4.86 -7.25 14.71
N ASP A 151 5.88 -6.79 13.98
CA ASP A 151 6.71 -5.67 14.44
C ASP A 151 6.14 -4.36 13.89
N PRO A 152 5.51 -3.51 14.74
CA PRO A 152 4.87 -2.28 14.29
C PRO A 152 5.87 -1.22 13.79
N THR A 153 7.18 -1.44 13.97
CA THR A 153 8.22 -0.53 13.51
C THR A 153 8.72 -0.85 12.10
N LYS A 154 8.30 -1.97 11.52
CA LYS A 154 8.72 -2.44 10.19
C LYS A 154 7.65 -2.19 9.13
N ASP A 155 8.11 -1.86 7.93
CA ASP A 155 7.30 -1.86 6.71
C ASP A 155 7.67 -3.06 5.80
N TRP A 156 6.99 -3.19 4.66
CA TRP A 156 7.26 -4.27 3.70
C TRP A 156 8.66 -4.23 3.08
N GLN A 157 9.33 -3.09 3.09
CA GLN A 157 10.71 -2.96 2.64
C GLN A 157 11.66 -3.59 3.67
N ASP A 158 11.38 -3.45 4.96
CA ASP A 158 12.19 -3.96 6.08
C ASP A 158 12.09 -5.49 6.29
N LEU A 159 10.98 -6.11 5.90
CA LEU A 159 10.75 -7.55 6.09
C LEU A 159 11.66 -8.42 5.21
N THR A 160 12.11 -9.57 5.71
CA THR A 160 12.81 -10.57 4.88
C THR A 160 11.82 -11.42 4.08
N ASP A 161 12.31 -12.21 3.13
CA ASP A 161 11.48 -13.13 2.35
C ASP A 161 10.79 -14.16 3.27
N THR A 162 11.50 -14.63 4.30
CA THR A 162 10.95 -15.50 5.34
C THR A 162 9.85 -14.81 6.15
N ASP A 163 10.05 -13.56 6.57
CA ASP A 163 9.02 -12.82 7.32
C ASP A 163 7.73 -12.68 6.49
N ILE A 164 7.86 -12.36 5.20
CA ILE A 164 6.72 -12.25 4.29
C ILE A 164 6.04 -13.61 4.11
N PHE A 165 6.80 -14.68 3.88
CA PHE A 165 6.24 -16.02 3.76
C PHE A 165 5.46 -16.43 5.02
N GLU A 166 5.99 -16.17 6.22
CA GLU A 166 5.30 -16.43 7.48
C GLU A 166 3.98 -15.65 7.60
N ILE A 167 3.95 -14.41 7.14
CA ILE A 167 2.73 -13.59 7.15
C ILE A 167 1.65 -14.25 6.28
N PHE A 168 1.97 -14.57 5.03
CA PHE A 168 1.00 -15.13 4.09
C PHE A 168 0.61 -16.58 4.38
N SER A 169 1.51 -17.37 4.99
CA SER A 169 1.24 -18.79 5.29
C SER A 169 0.58 -19.03 6.65
N GLY A 170 0.72 -18.12 7.61
CA GLY A 170 0.27 -18.37 8.98
C GLY A 170 -0.26 -17.17 9.77
N ARG A 171 -0.24 -15.95 9.22
CA ARG A 171 -0.70 -14.73 9.92
C ARG A 171 -1.69 -13.89 9.13
N LEU A 172 -2.30 -14.44 8.09
CA LEU A 172 -3.49 -13.85 7.51
C LEU A 172 -4.64 -13.98 8.51
N ARG A 173 -5.26 -12.85 8.85
CA ARG A 173 -6.39 -12.80 9.76
C ARG A 173 -7.62 -12.24 9.07
N SER A 174 -8.78 -12.79 9.37
CA SER A 174 -10.05 -12.11 9.10
C SER A 174 -10.14 -10.80 9.92
N PRO A 175 -11.01 -9.84 9.54
CA PRO A 175 -11.22 -8.62 10.30
C PRO A 175 -11.61 -8.86 11.77
N LEU A 176 -12.35 -9.94 12.03
CA LEU A 176 -12.73 -10.32 13.39
C LEU A 176 -11.54 -10.83 14.20
N GLU A 177 -10.75 -11.76 13.64
CA GLU A 177 -9.57 -12.31 14.32
C GLU A 177 -8.53 -11.21 14.60
N TYR A 178 -8.30 -10.31 13.64
CA TYR A 178 -7.41 -9.17 13.85
C TYR A 178 -7.93 -8.22 14.93
N LYS A 179 -9.25 -7.96 14.97
CA LYS A 179 -9.84 -7.14 16.03
C LYS A 179 -9.63 -7.77 17.42
N LEU A 180 -9.79 -9.09 17.53
CA LEU A 180 -9.62 -9.83 18.78
C LEU A 180 -8.17 -9.88 19.25
N SER A 181 -7.20 -10.07 18.34
CA SER A 181 -5.78 -10.12 18.72
C SER A 181 -5.29 -8.79 19.28
N LYS A 182 -5.71 -7.67 18.69
CA LYS A 182 -5.32 -6.31 19.12
C LYS A 182 -6.09 -5.80 20.35
N LEU A 183 -6.92 -6.62 20.99
CA LEU A 183 -7.51 -6.33 22.31
C LEU A 183 -6.73 -7.00 23.45
N GLN A 184 -5.87 -7.97 23.12
CA GLN A 184 -5.10 -8.77 24.08
C GLN A 184 -3.63 -8.32 24.19
N GLU A 185 -3.18 -7.44 23.30
CA GLU A 185 -1.89 -6.71 23.32
C GLU A 185 -2.04 -5.37 24.03
#